data_AF-A0A8S3DXT3-F1
#
_entry.id   AF-A0A8S3DXT3-F1
#
_cell.length_a   1.000
_cell.length_b   1.000
_cell.length_c   1.000
_cell.angle_alpha   90.00
_cell.angle_beta   90.00
_cell.angle_gamma   90.00
#
_symmetry.space_group_name_H-M   'P 1'
#
loop_
_entity.id
_entity.type
_entity.pdbx_description
1 polymer ?
#
loop_
_entity_poly.entity_id
_entity_poly.type
_entity_poly.pdbx_seq_one_letter_code
_entity_poly.pdbx_strand_id
1 'polypeptide(L)'
;PYQHSTNKILWTTTNRQAITRPIDLRSMRAIKWAYYFENLSKTCHTSIYLLMSTDGTLTWSILHQFDLPIKNQIAWSKTVELFVELEKITAKHNMGQFRWFQPLSSTCQNVTWGLSRIISVKSINSYFLTDYFYTLASSRSNWESIDGALLAQPDQCNNNIPAFIFHDDSFSVTTIPILIQEFYVLVFQFNAKCDRSGNTKPLQCRNLTSIIEYRTDLSSKWIKLVDMADLACRTSLINGGYFNLHTIKLSSETYSR
;
A
#
# COMPACT_ATOMS: atom_id res chain seq x y z
N PRO A 1 -16.77 11.43 13.18
CA PRO A 1 -15.31 11.65 13.33
C PRO A 1 -14.61 10.29 13.46
N TYR A 2 -14.44 9.60 12.35
CA TYR A 2 -14.05 8.19 12.34
C TYR A 2 -12.52 8.06 12.39
N GLN A 3 -12.05 7.35 13.42
CA GLN A 3 -10.68 6.89 13.54
C GLN A 3 -10.41 5.84 12.46
N HIS A 4 -9.71 6.22 11.40
CA HIS A 4 -8.99 5.25 10.59
C HIS A 4 -7.95 4.59 11.49
N SER A 5 -7.95 3.24 11.54
CA SER A 5 -6.97 2.44 12.24
C SER A 5 -5.57 2.80 11.75
N THR A 6 -4.94 3.71 12.47
CA THR A 6 -3.65 4.26 12.10
C THR A 6 -2.67 3.66 13.07
N ASN A 7 -1.93 2.64 12.61
CA ASN A 7 -0.66 2.26 13.20
C ASN A 7 0.33 3.42 12.98
N LYS A 8 0.08 4.52 13.68
CA LYS A 8 0.78 5.78 13.64
C LYS A 8 1.58 5.86 14.92
N ILE A 9 2.90 5.80 14.78
CA ILE A 9 3.79 6.01 15.91
C ILE A 9 4.18 7.49 15.92
N LEU A 10 3.68 8.25 16.90
CA LEU A 10 3.98 9.67 17.07
C LEU A 10 5.03 9.85 18.17
N TRP A 11 6.07 10.63 17.90
CA TRP A 11 7.17 10.86 18.84
C TRP A 11 7.19 12.30 19.37
N THR A 12 7.15 12.46 20.69
CA THR A 12 7.20 13.78 21.38
C THR A 12 8.32 13.90 22.43
N THR A 13 9.12 12.84 22.67
CA THR A 13 10.10 12.78 23.77
C THR A 13 11.57 12.82 23.30
N THR A 14 12.51 12.70 24.24
CA THR A 14 13.97 12.82 24.08
C THR A 14 14.64 11.65 23.36
N ASN A 15 13.97 10.52 23.16
CA ASN A 15 14.53 9.42 22.37
C ASN A 15 13.50 8.96 21.34
N ARG A 16 13.73 9.35 20.09
CA ARG A 16 12.78 9.19 18.99
C ARG A 16 13.23 8.02 18.12
N GLN A 17 12.80 6.82 18.50
CA GLN A 17 13.18 5.61 17.79
C GLN A 17 12.10 4.53 17.78
N ALA A 18 11.92 3.87 16.64
CA ALA A 18 11.14 2.65 16.50
C ALA A 18 12.08 1.50 16.12
N ILE A 19 12.08 0.41 16.87
CA ILE A 19 12.88 -0.78 16.58
C ILE A 19 11.94 -1.98 16.37
N THR A 20 12.15 -2.73 15.29
CA THR A 20 11.38 -3.96 15.07
C THR A 20 11.89 -5.09 15.98
N ARG A 21 11.02 -6.06 16.25
CA ARG A 21 11.50 -7.41 16.61
C ARG A 21 12.39 -7.97 15.48
N PRO A 22 13.20 -9.01 15.74
CA PRO A 22 13.92 -9.71 14.67
C PRO A 22 12.95 -10.20 13.58
N ILE A 23 13.29 -9.93 12.33
CA ILE A 23 12.53 -10.29 11.13
C ILE A 23 13.38 -11.24 10.29
N ASP A 24 12.73 -12.26 9.71
CA ASP A 24 13.34 -13.16 8.73
C ASP A 24 13.55 -12.43 7.40
N LEU A 25 14.81 -12.35 6.99
CA LEU A 25 15.25 -11.64 5.78
C LEU A 25 15.29 -12.53 4.54
N ARG A 26 15.21 -13.86 4.68
CA ARG A 26 15.49 -14.81 3.58
C ARG A 26 14.60 -14.62 2.35
N SER A 27 13.36 -14.21 2.56
CA SER A 27 12.40 -13.95 1.49
C SER A 27 12.18 -12.48 1.19
N MET A 28 12.96 -11.58 1.77
CA MET A 28 12.74 -10.13 1.71
C MET A 28 13.63 -9.51 0.63
N ARG A 29 13.02 -8.73 -0.28
CA ARG A 29 13.75 -7.96 -1.30
C ARG A 29 13.88 -6.49 -0.96
N ALA A 30 12.94 -5.94 -0.20
CA ALA A 30 12.94 -4.53 0.19
C ALA A 30 12.11 -4.31 1.46
N ILE A 31 12.34 -3.17 2.12
CA ILE A 31 11.43 -2.62 3.13
C ILE A 31 10.80 -1.35 2.59
N LYS A 32 9.48 -1.21 2.74
CA LYS A 32 8.71 -0.02 2.36
C LYS A 32 8.06 0.58 3.60
N TRP A 33 8.00 1.90 3.69
CA TRP A 33 7.27 2.58 4.74
C TRP A 33 6.73 3.91 4.25
N ALA A 34 5.73 4.43 4.96
CA ALA A 34 5.27 5.79 4.80
C ALA A 34 5.65 6.60 6.04
N TYR A 35 5.97 7.87 5.85
CA TYR A 35 6.19 8.81 6.94
C TYR A 35 5.39 10.08 6.75
N TYR A 36 5.08 10.73 7.86
CA TYR A 36 4.41 12.02 7.88
C TYR A 36 5.00 12.89 8.98
N PHE A 37 4.79 14.19 8.86
CA PHE A 37 5.31 15.20 9.76
C PHE A 37 4.23 16.23 10.09
N GLU A 38 4.32 16.77 11.29
CA GLU A 38 3.45 17.82 11.80
C GLU A 38 4.32 18.90 12.46
N ASN A 39 3.78 20.12 12.53
CA ASN A 39 4.44 21.25 13.19
C ASN A 39 5.85 21.56 12.66
N LEU A 40 6.07 21.44 11.35
CA LEU A 40 7.35 21.80 10.72
C LEU A 40 7.73 23.24 11.07
N SER A 41 8.95 23.40 11.58
CA SER A 41 9.60 24.70 11.76
C SER A 41 10.57 24.97 10.62
N LYS A 42 10.71 26.24 10.22
CA LYS A 42 11.73 26.66 9.24
C LYS A 42 13.17 26.45 9.75
N THR A 43 13.35 26.37 11.07
CA THR A 43 14.65 26.27 11.74
C THR A 43 15.02 24.85 12.14
N CYS A 44 14.11 23.89 11.98
CA CYS A 44 14.39 22.50 12.30
C CYS A 44 15.09 21.83 11.12
N HIS A 45 16.38 21.53 11.30
CA HIS A 45 17.18 20.75 10.38
C HIS A 45 17.60 19.47 11.08
N THR A 46 17.04 18.35 10.65
CA THR A 46 17.33 17.03 11.22
C THR A 46 16.94 15.97 10.20
N SER A 47 17.70 14.88 10.22
CA SER A 47 17.43 13.71 9.42
C SER A 47 16.86 12.60 10.29
N ILE A 48 16.02 11.78 9.67
CA ILE A 48 15.60 10.50 10.21
C ILE A 48 16.36 9.43 9.45
N TYR A 49 16.85 8.44 10.19
CA TYR A 49 17.65 7.35 9.66
C TYR A 49 16.85 6.07 9.74
N LEU A 50 16.84 5.31 8.65
CA LEU A 50 16.56 3.87 8.69
C LEU A 50 17.90 3.15 8.85
N LEU A 51 18.03 2.41 9.93
CA LEU A 51 19.20 1.61 10.28
C LEU A 51 18.81 0.13 10.31
N MET A 52 19.81 -0.74 10.18
CA MET A 52 19.64 -2.17 10.34
C MET A 52 20.77 -2.78 11.19
N SER A 53 20.40 -3.76 12.01
CA SER A 53 21.31 -4.63 12.75
C SER A 53 21.07 -6.09 12.33
N THR A 54 22.16 -6.84 12.18
CA THR A 54 22.15 -8.30 11.91
C THR A 54 22.82 -9.10 13.02
N ASP A 55 23.18 -8.44 14.12
CA ASP A 55 23.95 -8.97 15.26
C ASP A 55 23.23 -8.79 16.60
N GLY A 56 21.90 -8.68 16.59
CA GLY A 56 21.10 -8.56 17.81
C GLY A 56 21.20 -7.19 18.48
N THR A 57 21.25 -6.12 17.69
CA THR A 57 21.30 -4.69 18.09
C THR A 57 22.64 -4.18 18.64
N LEU A 58 23.71 -4.97 18.56
CA LEU A 58 25.05 -4.56 18.98
C LEU A 58 25.60 -3.46 18.06
N THR A 59 25.46 -3.61 16.75
CA THR A 59 25.85 -2.59 15.77
C THR A 59 24.70 -2.22 14.86
N TRP A 60 24.71 -0.98 14.37
CA TRP A 60 23.70 -0.43 13.48
C TRP A 60 24.36 0.16 12.24
N SER A 61 23.93 -0.30 11.07
CA SER A 61 24.36 0.25 9.77
C SER A 61 23.24 1.10 9.18
N ILE A 62 23.58 2.27 8.64
CA ILE A 62 22.61 3.14 7.97
C ILE A 62 22.21 2.52 6.63
N LEU A 63 20.92 2.31 6.44
CA LEU A 63 20.33 1.90 5.16
C LEU A 63 19.86 3.10 4.34
N HIS A 64 19.27 4.09 5.01
CA HIS A 64 18.75 5.28 4.36
C HIS A 64 18.70 6.46 5.33
N GLN A 65 18.90 7.66 4.80
CA GLN A 65 18.76 8.92 5.51
C GLN A 65 17.78 9.79 4.75
N PHE A 66 16.80 10.36 5.45
CA PHE A 66 15.84 11.28 4.85
C PHE A 66 15.64 12.50 5.76
N ASP A 67 15.58 13.68 5.14
CA ASP A 67 15.44 14.94 5.85
C ASP A 67 13.98 15.32 6.06
N LEU A 68 13.72 16.01 7.16
CA LEU A 68 12.43 16.65 7.34
C LEU A 68 12.30 17.83 6.36
N PRO A 69 11.23 17.90 5.56
CA PRO A 69 11.04 18.97 4.61
C PRO A 69 10.81 20.31 5.32
N ILE A 70 11.25 21.40 4.70
CA ILE A 70 11.12 22.74 5.26
C ILE A 70 9.70 23.26 5.00
N LYS A 71 9.09 23.94 5.99
CA LYS A 71 7.69 24.44 6.00
C LYS A 71 7.23 25.17 4.72
N ASN A 72 8.15 25.79 3.97
CA ASN A 72 7.82 26.50 2.73
C ASN A 72 7.63 25.59 1.51
N GLN A 73 7.99 24.31 1.59
CA GLN A 73 7.99 23.40 0.45
C GLN A 73 6.78 22.46 0.41
N ILE A 74 5.98 22.36 1.49
CA ILE A 74 4.90 21.37 1.57
C ILE A 74 3.69 21.93 2.31
N ALA A 75 2.51 21.87 1.65
CA ALA A 75 1.21 22.08 2.29
C ALA A 75 0.96 21.00 3.36
N TRP A 76 0.30 21.36 4.46
CA TRP A 76 0.14 20.57 5.68
C TRP A 76 -0.09 19.05 5.46
N SER A 77 0.63 18.22 6.24
CA SER A 77 0.48 16.77 6.36
C SER A 77 0.54 15.99 5.03
N LYS A 78 1.74 15.91 4.43
CA LYS A 78 1.98 15.00 3.32
C LYS A 78 2.52 13.68 3.84
N THR A 79 1.82 12.59 3.53
CA THR A 79 2.37 11.23 3.69
C THR A 79 3.30 10.97 2.50
N VAL A 80 4.54 10.58 2.77
CA VAL A 80 5.54 10.25 1.76
C VAL A 80 5.94 8.80 1.92
N GLU A 81 5.91 8.04 0.83
CA GLU A 81 6.34 6.65 0.79
C GLU A 81 7.80 6.55 0.38
N LEU A 82 8.56 5.72 1.10
CA LEU A 82 9.97 5.42 0.84
C LEU A 82 10.18 3.90 0.85
N PHE A 83 11.25 3.46 0.19
CA PHE A 83 11.67 2.07 0.23
C PHE A 83 13.19 1.95 0.16
N VAL A 84 13.71 0.81 0.62
CA VAL A 84 15.11 0.42 0.46
C VAL A 84 15.16 -1.02 0.00
N GLU A 85 15.91 -1.27 -1.07
CA GLU A 85 16.23 -2.62 -1.53
C GLU A 85 17.27 -3.29 -0.63
N LEU A 86 17.09 -4.58 -0.39
CA LEU A 86 17.85 -5.35 0.60
C LEU A 86 18.54 -6.58 0.00
N GLU A 87 18.45 -6.83 -1.31
CA GLU A 87 18.94 -8.06 -1.94
C GLU A 87 20.40 -8.41 -1.59
N LYS A 88 21.29 -7.41 -1.58
CA LYS A 88 22.71 -7.61 -1.20
C LYS A 88 22.91 -8.00 0.26
N ILE A 89 22.02 -7.54 1.13
CA ILE A 89 22.06 -7.79 2.57
C ILE A 89 21.44 -9.16 2.86
N THR A 90 20.28 -9.45 2.28
CA THR A 90 19.55 -10.71 2.49
C THR A 90 20.30 -11.91 1.93
N ALA A 91 21.17 -11.71 0.94
CA ALA A 91 22.12 -12.73 0.47
C ALA A 91 23.13 -13.19 1.54
N LYS A 92 23.35 -12.40 2.61
CA LYS A 92 24.39 -12.67 3.63
C LYS A 92 23.82 -12.92 5.03
N HIS A 93 22.57 -12.56 5.27
CA HIS A 93 21.98 -12.59 6.60
C HIS A 93 20.55 -13.13 6.56
N ASN A 94 20.23 -14.04 7.48
CA ASN A 94 18.91 -14.67 7.57
C ASN A 94 17.94 -13.88 8.45
N MET A 95 18.45 -13.10 9.40
CA MET A 95 17.64 -12.36 10.38
C MET A 95 18.21 -10.94 10.53
N GLY A 96 17.34 -9.98 10.79
CA GLY A 96 17.75 -8.61 11.09
C GLY A 96 16.67 -7.81 11.82
N GLN A 97 17.07 -6.66 12.35
CA GLN A 97 16.18 -5.69 12.97
C GLN A 97 16.34 -4.34 12.29
N PHE A 98 15.22 -3.65 12.07
CA PHE A 98 15.20 -2.30 11.53
C PHE A 98 14.95 -1.29 12.64
N ARG A 99 15.63 -0.15 12.53
CA ARG A 99 15.47 0.97 13.46
C ARG A 99 15.26 2.25 12.69
N TRP A 100 14.12 2.89 12.91
CA TRP A 100 13.94 4.30 12.53
C TRP A 100 14.40 5.14 13.71
N PHE A 101 15.31 6.07 13.48
CA PHE A 101 15.92 6.87 14.53
C PHE A 101 16.06 8.31 14.09
N GLN A 102 15.65 9.23 14.97
CA GLN A 102 15.96 10.65 14.85
C GLN A 102 16.91 11.04 15.98
N PRO A 103 18.13 11.51 15.68
CA PRO A 103 19.01 12.08 16.69
C PRO A 103 18.36 13.28 17.37
N LEU A 104 18.67 13.46 18.65
CA LEU A 104 18.25 14.64 19.38
C LEU A 104 18.76 15.91 18.70
N SER A 105 17.84 16.82 18.38
CA SER A 105 18.17 18.16 17.90
C SER A 105 17.40 19.18 18.72
N SER A 106 18.13 20.14 19.30
CA SER A 106 17.56 21.25 20.06
C SER A 106 16.67 22.15 19.18
N THR A 107 16.89 22.18 17.86
CA THR A 107 16.12 22.99 16.91
C THR A 107 14.80 22.36 16.47
N CYS A 108 14.55 21.10 16.86
CA CYS A 108 13.44 20.28 16.37
C CYS A 108 12.48 19.77 17.47
N GLN A 109 12.52 20.36 18.66
CA GLN A 109 11.74 19.90 19.82
C GLN A 109 10.23 19.82 19.55
N ASN A 110 9.67 20.78 18.81
CA ASN A 110 8.23 20.85 18.52
C ASN A 110 7.82 20.09 17.25
N VAL A 111 8.76 19.58 16.47
CA VAL A 111 8.44 18.83 15.25
C VAL A 111 8.06 17.41 15.63
N THR A 112 6.89 16.98 15.18
CA THR A 112 6.40 15.62 15.36
C THR A 112 6.48 14.91 14.03
N TRP A 113 6.96 13.67 14.02
CA TRP A 113 6.91 12.80 12.87
C TRP A 113 6.37 11.45 13.27
N GLY A 114 5.85 10.72 12.30
CA GLY A 114 5.44 9.35 12.52
C GLY A 114 5.61 8.47 11.30
N LEU A 115 5.50 7.18 11.57
CA LEU A 115 5.58 6.10 10.60
C LEU A 115 4.20 5.47 10.42
N SER A 116 3.94 5.02 9.20
CA SER A 116 2.81 4.16 8.88
C SER A 116 3.20 3.21 7.75
N ARG A 117 2.36 2.19 7.49
CA ARG A 117 2.51 1.28 6.33
C ARG A 117 3.91 0.65 6.20
N ILE A 118 4.51 0.25 7.32
CA ILE A 118 5.77 -0.50 7.31
C ILE A 118 5.49 -1.90 6.76
N ILE A 119 6.05 -2.21 5.58
CA ILE A 119 5.77 -3.42 4.82
C ILE A 119 7.10 -4.08 4.43
N SER A 120 7.22 -5.37 4.74
CA SER A 120 8.29 -6.21 4.18
C SER A 120 7.91 -6.65 2.78
N VAL A 121 8.64 -6.19 1.78
CA VAL A 121 8.40 -6.60 0.39
C VAL A 121 9.15 -7.89 0.12
N LYS A 122 8.42 -8.93 -0.28
CA LYS A 122 9.00 -10.24 -0.56
C LYS A 122 9.63 -10.30 -1.96
N SER A 123 10.64 -11.15 -2.12
CA SER A 123 11.20 -11.52 -3.41
C SER A 123 10.11 -12.10 -4.31
N ILE A 124 10.15 -11.72 -5.59
CA ILE A 124 9.14 -12.14 -6.56
C ILE A 124 9.44 -13.59 -6.96
N ASN A 125 8.52 -14.50 -6.65
CA ASN A 125 8.64 -15.91 -7.02
C ASN A 125 7.31 -16.52 -7.51
N SER A 126 6.27 -15.70 -7.66
CA SER A 126 4.96 -16.16 -8.11
C SER A 126 4.65 -15.70 -9.52
N TYR A 127 4.10 -16.63 -10.30
CA TYR A 127 3.61 -16.44 -11.66
C TYR A 127 2.09 -16.33 -11.71
N PHE A 128 1.40 -16.41 -10.57
CA PHE A 128 -0.04 -16.36 -10.51
C PHE A 128 -0.49 -15.70 -9.20
N LEU A 129 -1.65 -15.07 -9.25
CA LEU A 129 -2.33 -14.54 -8.09
C LEU A 129 -3.81 -14.87 -8.24
N THR A 130 -4.34 -15.59 -7.26
CA THR A 130 -5.75 -15.97 -7.23
C THR A 130 -6.25 -15.78 -5.81
N ASP A 131 -7.35 -15.06 -5.67
CA ASP A 131 -8.01 -14.85 -4.40
C ASP A 131 -9.53 -14.98 -4.57
N TYR A 132 -10.12 -15.80 -3.73
CA TYR A 132 -11.57 -16.01 -3.65
C TYR A 132 -12.19 -15.30 -2.45
N PHE A 133 -11.38 -14.55 -1.70
CA PHE A 133 -11.77 -13.74 -0.55
C PHE A 133 -12.47 -14.53 0.57
N TYR A 134 -12.16 -15.83 0.73
CA TYR A 134 -12.77 -16.64 1.80
C TYR A 134 -12.50 -16.08 3.20
N THR A 135 -11.28 -15.61 3.45
CA THR A 135 -10.90 -14.99 4.72
C THR A 135 -9.84 -13.91 4.52
N LEU A 136 -9.81 -12.91 5.42
CA LEU A 136 -8.71 -11.92 5.43
C LEU A 136 -7.34 -12.58 5.68
N ALA A 137 -7.29 -13.67 6.44
CA ALA A 137 -6.05 -14.39 6.72
C ALA A 137 -5.47 -15.03 5.46
N SER A 138 -6.30 -15.70 4.65
CA SER A 138 -5.88 -16.28 3.36
C SER A 138 -5.52 -15.20 2.34
N SER A 139 -6.23 -14.09 2.31
CA SER A 139 -5.97 -13.01 1.35
C SER A 139 -4.64 -12.29 1.65
N ARG A 140 -4.19 -12.19 2.90
CA ARG A 140 -2.94 -11.49 3.26
C ARG A 140 -1.67 -12.06 2.62
N SER A 141 -1.69 -13.27 2.06
CA SER A 141 -0.56 -13.76 1.25
C SER A 141 -0.49 -13.16 -0.15
N ASN A 142 -1.62 -12.69 -0.68
CA ASN A 142 -1.78 -12.19 -2.05
C ASN A 142 -1.76 -10.66 -2.13
N TRP A 143 -2.09 -9.96 -1.05
CA TRP A 143 -2.18 -8.50 -1.02
C TRP A 143 -1.05 -7.90 -0.17
N GLU A 144 -0.24 -7.05 -0.79
CA GLU A 144 0.79 -6.24 -0.12
C GLU A 144 0.15 -5.22 0.83
N SER A 145 -0.95 -4.59 0.41
CA SER A 145 -1.74 -3.69 1.25
C SER A 145 -3.23 -3.82 0.99
N ILE A 146 -4.03 -3.67 2.06
CA ILE A 146 -5.49 -3.62 2.02
C ILE A 146 -5.88 -2.39 2.85
N ASP A 147 -6.13 -1.27 2.17
CA ASP A 147 -6.43 0.02 2.76
C ASP A 147 -7.91 0.37 2.50
N GLY A 148 -8.73 0.42 3.55
CA GLY A 148 -10.16 0.79 3.44
C GLY A 148 -11.07 -0.31 2.88
N ALA A 149 -10.55 -1.50 2.57
CA ALA A 149 -11.35 -2.65 2.16
C ALA A 149 -11.78 -3.49 3.36
N LEU A 150 -13.03 -3.95 3.34
CA LEU A 150 -13.56 -4.92 4.31
C LEU A 150 -13.93 -6.21 3.59
N LEU A 151 -13.91 -7.33 4.32
CA LEU A 151 -14.48 -8.57 3.79
C LEU A 151 -16.00 -8.47 3.85
N ALA A 152 -16.65 -8.56 2.69
CA ALA A 152 -18.10 -8.56 2.61
C ALA A 152 -18.67 -9.80 3.29
N GLN A 153 -19.76 -9.62 4.05
CA GLN A 153 -20.61 -10.74 4.43
C GLN A 153 -21.46 -11.16 3.22
N PRO A 154 -21.91 -12.43 3.15
CA PRO A 154 -22.87 -12.87 2.14
C PRO A 154 -24.09 -11.92 2.08
N ASP A 155 -24.65 -11.75 0.89
CA ASP A 155 -25.82 -10.89 0.58
C ASP A 155 -25.56 -9.37 0.57
N GLN A 156 -24.34 -8.93 0.90
CA GLN A 156 -23.95 -7.55 0.63
C GLN A 156 -23.67 -7.36 -0.87
N CYS A 157 -24.22 -6.29 -1.47
CA CYS A 157 -24.10 -6.01 -2.90
C CYS A 157 -24.70 -7.07 -3.86
N ASN A 158 -25.74 -7.78 -3.42
CA ASN A 158 -26.25 -8.96 -4.12
C ASN A 158 -25.15 -9.98 -4.41
N ASN A 159 -24.11 -10.02 -3.58
CA ASN A 159 -22.98 -10.91 -3.76
C ASN A 159 -23.16 -12.18 -2.94
N ASN A 160 -23.25 -13.32 -3.63
CA ASN A 160 -23.37 -14.64 -2.99
C ASN A 160 -21.98 -15.27 -2.73
N ILE A 161 -20.91 -14.59 -3.11
CA ILE A 161 -19.53 -15.03 -2.97
C ILE A 161 -18.77 -14.01 -2.12
N PRO A 162 -17.84 -14.41 -1.24
CA PRO A 162 -17.00 -13.47 -0.51
C PRO A 162 -16.27 -12.51 -1.46
N ALA A 163 -16.12 -11.25 -1.03
CA ALA A 163 -15.40 -10.22 -1.79
C ALA A 163 -14.86 -9.14 -0.86
N PHE A 164 -13.96 -8.31 -1.40
CA PHE A 164 -13.70 -7.01 -0.76
C PHE A 164 -14.79 -6.01 -1.11
N ILE A 165 -15.28 -5.32 -0.07
CA ILE A 165 -16.20 -4.20 -0.18
C ILE A 165 -15.50 -2.90 0.25
N PHE A 166 -15.78 -1.84 -0.50
CA PHE A 166 -15.21 -0.52 -0.31
C PHE A 166 -16.35 0.45 -0.01
N HIS A 167 -16.30 1.10 1.17
CA HIS A 167 -17.35 2.01 1.65
C HIS A 167 -16.87 3.45 1.83
N ASP A 168 -15.58 3.65 2.10
CA ASP A 168 -15.02 4.94 2.45
C ASP A 168 -14.55 5.74 1.22
N ASP A 169 -14.29 7.03 1.41
CA ASP A 169 -13.90 7.97 0.35
C ASP A 169 -12.48 7.71 -0.23
N SER A 170 -11.67 6.91 0.45
CA SER A 170 -10.33 6.53 -0.02
C SER A 170 -10.07 5.06 0.30
N PHE A 171 -9.87 4.28 -0.75
CA PHE A 171 -9.55 2.86 -0.66
C PHE A 171 -8.52 2.46 -1.70
N SER A 172 -7.69 1.49 -1.34
CA SER A 172 -6.79 0.85 -2.28
C SER A 172 -6.44 -0.56 -1.80
N VAL A 173 -6.30 -1.47 -2.76
CA VAL A 173 -5.74 -2.80 -2.52
C VAL A 173 -4.57 -2.99 -3.47
N THR A 174 -3.44 -3.41 -2.94
CA THR A 174 -2.21 -3.60 -3.72
C THR A 174 -1.83 -5.06 -3.65
N THR A 175 -1.63 -5.72 -4.79
CA THR A 175 -1.18 -7.11 -4.83
C THR A 175 0.28 -7.22 -4.41
N ILE A 176 0.70 -8.42 -3.99
CA ILE A 176 2.13 -8.76 -4.01
C ILE A 176 2.64 -8.66 -5.46
N PRO A 177 3.94 -8.39 -5.66
CA PRO A 177 4.52 -8.44 -7.00
C PRO A 177 4.43 -9.87 -7.56
N ILE A 178 4.13 -9.97 -8.86
CA ILE A 178 4.10 -11.22 -9.61
C ILE A 178 4.93 -11.08 -10.88
N LEU A 179 5.48 -12.19 -11.36
CA LEU A 179 6.12 -12.26 -12.67
C LEU A 179 5.03 -12.37 -13.73
N ILE A 180 4.99 -11.40 -14.64
CA ILE A 180 4.06 -11.41 -15.76
C ILE A 180 4.82 -11.78 -17.03
N GLN A 181 4.25 -12.67 -17.82
CA GLN A 181 4.74 -13.07 -19.13
C GLN A 181 3.72 -12.73 -20.21
N GLU A 182 4.11 -12.93 -21.47
CA GLU A 182 3.20 -12.82 -22.59
C GLU A 182 2.00 -13.77 -22.41
N PHE A 183 0.82 -13.35 -22.88
CA PHE A 183 -0.46 -14.08 -22.81
C PHE A 183 -1.13 -14.15 -21.44
N TYR A 184 -0.58 -13.46 -20.43
CA TYR A 184 -1.26 -13.35 -19.15
C TYR A 184 -2.57 -12.58 -19.28
N VAL A 185 -3.54 -12.95 -18.44
CA VAL A 185 -4.83 -12.28 -18.36
C VAL A 185 -5.14 -11.92 -16.92
N LEU A 186 -5.55 -10.67 -16.69
CA LEU A 186 -6.15 -10.26 -15.43
C LEU A 186 -7.66 -10.53 -15.52
N VAL A 187 -8.14 -11.42 -14.65
CA VAL A 187 -9.55 -11.79 -14.57
C VAL A 187 -10.09 -11.43 -13.19
N PHE A 188 -11.19 -10.68 -13.16
CA PHE A 188 -11.81 -10.26 -11.91
C PHE A 188 -13.30 -9.98 -12.11
N GLN A 189 -14.01 -9.89 -10.99
CA GLN A 189 -15.41 -9.50 -10.94
C GLN A 189 -15.52 -8.18 -10.17
N PHE A 190 -16.39 -7.28 -10.64
CA PHE A 190 -16.58 -5.96 -10.04
C PHE A 190 -18.05 -5.56 -10.03
N ASN A 191 -18.53 -5.12 -8.87
CA ASN A 191 -19.86 -4.56 -8.67
C ASN A 191 -19.74 -3.15 -8.08
N ALA A 192 -20.64 -2.24 -8.48
CA ALA A 192 -20.65 -0.86 -8.00
C ALA A 192 -22.03 -0.42 -7.51
N LYS A 193 -22.06 0.55 -6.57
CA LYS A 193 -23.25 1.08 -5.89
C LYS A 193 -24.19 -0.01 -5.35
N CYS A 194 -23.63 -0.77 -4.43
CA CYS A 194 -24.32 -1.69 -3.56
C CYS A 194 -25.14 -0.91 -2.51
N ASP A 195 -26.34 -0.45 -2.83
CA ASP A 195 -27.20 0.21 -1.83
C ASP A 195 -27.66 -0.83 -0.79
N ARG A 196 -27.39 -0.59 0.50
CA ARG A 196 -27.88 -1.45 1.59
C ARG A 196 -29.40 -1.51 1.66
N SER A 197 -30.11 -0.54 1.06
CA SER A 197 -31.56 -0.43 1.09
C SER A 197 -32.29 -1.16 -0.05
N GLY A 198 -31.57 -1.83 -0.97
CA GLY A 198 -32.19 -2.49 -2.12
C GLY A 198 -32.72 -1.53 -3.20
N ASN A 199 -32.60 -0.21 -3.00
CA ASN A 199 -32.94 0.79 -4.01
C ASN A 199 -31.80 0.98 -5.00
N THR A 200 -31.74 0.11 -6.00
CA THR A 200 -30.80 0.23 -7.13
C THR A 200 -31.24 1.36 -8.06
N LYS A 201 -30.91 2.62 -7.74
CA LYS A 201 -30.87 3.64 -8.80
C LYS A 201 -29.77 3.23 -9.79
N PRO A 202 -30.03 3.24 -11.11
CA PRO A 202 -29.03 2.87 -12.10
C PRO A 202 -27.80 3.75 -11.91
N LEU A 203 -26.64 3.11 -11.73
CA LEU A 203 -25.38 3.81 -11.66
C LEU A 203 -25.14 4.49 -13.01
N GLN A 204 -25.02 5.82 -13.01
CA GLN A 204 -24.38 6.47 -14.14
C GLN A 204 -22.90 6.10 -14.10
N CYS A 205 -22.47 5.28 -15.06
CA CYS A 205 -21.12 4.74 -15.13
C CYS A 205 -20.02 5.82 -15.04
N ARG A 206 -20.30 7.06 -15.48
CA ARG A 206 -19.40 8.23 -15.37
C ARG A 206 -19.09 8.70 -13.94
N ASN A 207 -19.83 8.23 -12.94
CA ASN A 207 -19.59 8.59 -11.54
C ASN A 207 -18.65 7.60 -10.83
N LEU A 208 -18.13 6.59 -11.54
CA LEU A 208 -17.06 5.74 -11.02
C LEU A 208 -15.72 6.45 -11.15
N THR A 209 -14.95 6.42 -10.06
CA THR A 209 -13.59 6.98 -10.00
C THR A 209 -12.54 5.90 -9.77
N SER A 210 -12.96 4.64 -9.63
CA SER A 210 -12.07 3.50 -9.44
C SER A 210 -11.25 3.25 -10.70
N ILE A 211 -9.96 2.98 -10.50
CA ILE A 211 -9.01 2.67 -11.55
C ILE A 211 -8.21 1.43 -11.17
N ILE A 212 -7.81 0.66 -12.17
CA ILE A 212 -6.80 -0.38 -12.01
C ILE A 212 -5.52 0.19 -12.58
N GLU A 213 -4.46 0.12 -11.78
CA GLU A 213 -3.13 0.60 -12.14
C GLU A 213 -2.12 -0.52 -11.97
N TYR A 214 -0.98 -0.40 -12.65
CA TYR A 214 0.15 -1.28 -12.46
C TYR A 214 1.44 -0.47 -12.34
N ARG A 215 2.49 -1.11 -11.83
CA ARG A 215 3.85 -0.59 -11.80
C ARG A 215 4.83 -1.75 -11.93
N THR A 216 5.98 -1.53 -12.55
CA THR A 216 6.97 -2.58 -12.82
C THR A 216 7.97 -2.76 -11.68
N ASP A 217 8.19 -1.70 -10.91
CA ASP A 217 9.11 -1.68 -9.78
C ASP A 217 8.66 -0.69 -8.70
N LEU A 218 9.34 -0.67 -7.55
CA LEU A 218 8.97 0.17 -6.41
C LEU A 218 9.24 1.66 -6.63
N SER A 219 10.17 2.03 -7.53
CA SER A 219 10.48 3.41 -7.89
C SER A 219 9.58 3.99 -8.97
N SER A 220 8.99 3.13 -9.79
CA SER A 220 8.15 3.51 -10.93
C SER A 220 6.83 4.10 -10.46
N LYS A 221 6.32 5.05 -11.25
CA LYS A 221 4.98 5.60 -11.04
C LYS A 221 3.94 4.55 -11.40
N TRP A 222 2.77 4.66 -10.77
CA TRP A 222 1.60 3.91 -11.18
C TRP A 222 1.14 4.36 -12.57
N ILE A 223 0.86 3.37 -13.42
CA ILE A 223 0.39 3.53 -14.78
C ILE A 223 -1.04 2.99 -14.84
N LYS A 224 -1.97 3.82 -15.32
CA LYS A 224 -3.37 3.42 -15.47
C LYS A 224 -3.48 2.28 -16.49
N LEU A 225 -4.03 1.15 -16.05
CA LEU A 225 -4.35 -0.01 -16.88
C LEU A 225 -5.79 0.09 -17.39
N VAL A 226 -6.74 0.29 -16.49
CA VAL A 226 -8.19 0.36 -16.81
C VAL A 226 -8.88 1.43 -15.98
N ASP A 227 -9.75 2.17 -16.65
CA ASP A 227 -10.73 3.05 -16.02
C ASP A 227 -12.05 2.29 -15.82
N MET A 228 -12.49 2.14 -14.56
CA MET A 228 -13.68 1.35 -14.28
C MET A 228 -14.96 2.02 -14.79
N ALA A 229 -14.96 3.35 -14.95
CA ALA A 229 -16.08 4.07 -15.58
C ALA A 229 -16.24 3.66 -17.05
N ASP A 230 -15.15 3.60 -17.79
CA ASP A 230 -15.14 3.21 -19.20
C ASP A 230 -15.60 1.76 -19.38
N LEU A 231 -15.09 0.86 -18.53
CA LEU A 231 -15.49 -0.54 -18.52
C LEU A 231 -17.00 -0.67 -18.23
N ALA A 232 -17.46 0.06 -17.22
CA ALA A 232 -18.84 0.08 -16.77
C ALA A 232 -19.82 0.67 -17.78
N CYS A 233 -19.41 1.65 -18.58
CA CYS A 233 -20.26 2.25 -19.61
C CYS A 233 -20.38 1.36 -20.85
N ARG A 234 -19.36 0.54 -21.15
CA ARG A 234 -19.34 -0.35 -22.33
C ARG A 234 -20.16 -1.61 -22.11
N THR A 235 -20.11 -2.16 -20.90
CA THR A 235 -20.98 -3.26 -20.48
C THR A 235 -22.29 -2.67 -20.00
N SER A 236 -23.46 -3.19 -20.37
CA SER A 236 -24.77 -2.69 -19.94
C SER A 236 -25.04 -2.88 -18.43
N LEU A 237 -24.24 -2.26 -17.55
CA LEU A 237 -24.45 -2.15 -16.09
C LEU A 237 -25.67 -1.28 -15.72
N ILE A 238 -26.55 -1.00 -16.68
CA ILE A 238 -27.65 -0.04 -16.58
C ILE A 238 -28.81 -0.59 -15.74
N ASN A 239 -28.84 -1.90 -15.46
CA ASN A 239 -29.80 -2.48 -14.52
C ASN A 239 -29.03 -3.16 -13.39
N GLY A 240 -29.30 -2.71 -12.15
CA GLY A 240 -28.55 -3.07 -10.95
C GLY A 240 -28.23 -4.56 -10.81
N GLY A 241 -27.01 -4.84 -10.37
CA GLY A 241 -26.58 -6.14 -9.87
C GLY A 241 -26.42 -7.22 -10.93
N TYR A 242 -25.45 -7.07 -11.85
CA TYR A 242 -24.98 -8.23 -12.62
C TYR A 242 -23.46 -8.36 -12.55
N PHE A 243 -23.06 -9.57 -12.21
CA PHE A 243 -21.71 -10.08 -12.05
C PHE A 243 -21.07 -10.17 -13.42
N ASN A 244 -20.25 -9.18 -13.79
CA ASN A 244 -19.51 -9.25 -15.05
C ASN A 244 -18.08 -9.72 -14.78
N LEU A 245 -17.74 -10.87 -15.37
CA LEU A 245 -16.37 -11.33 -15.45
C LEU A 245 -15.65 -10.45 -16.46
N HIS A 246 -14.63 -9.74 -16.00
CA HIS A 246 -13.80 -8.91 -16.86
C HIS A 246 -12.48 -9.61 -17.13
N THR A 247 -11.99 -9.49 -18.36
CA THR A 247 -10.71 -10.06 -18.79
C THR A 247 -9.90 -8.99 -19.49
N ILE A 248 -8.70 -8.73 -18.98
CA ILE A 248 -7.74 -7.80 -19.59
C ILE A 248 -6.56 -8.63 -20.07
N LYS A 249 -6.29 -8.61 -21.36
CA LYS A 249 -5.06 -9.20 -21.92
C LYS A 249 -3.89 -8.30 -21.60
N LEU A 250 -2.83 -8.92 -21.12
CA LEU A 250 -1.59 -8.26 -20.80
C LEU A 250 -0.57 -8.58 -21.90
N SER A 251 -0.18 -7.57 -22.68
CA SER A 251 0.79 -7.68 -23.78
C SER A 251 2.03 -6.82 -23.53
N SER A 252 3.14 -7.11 -24.22
CA SER A 252 4.36 -6.31 -24.18
C SER A 252 4.11 -4.81 -24.48
N GLU A 253 3.19 -4.50 -25.40
CA GLU A 253 2.76 -3.13 -25.72
C GLU A 253 2.05 -2.42 -24.55
N THR A 254 1.45 -3.20 -23.63
CA THR A 254 0.80 -2.69 -22.42
C THR A 254 1.83 -2.17 -21.42
N TYR A 255 3.03 -2.75 -21.42
CA TYR A 255 4.14 -2.48 -20.49
C TYR A 255 5.19 -1.50 -20.99
N SER A 256 5.17 -1.16 -22.27
CA SER A 256 6.19 -0.34 -22.93
C SER A 256 5.81 1.14 -23.06
N ARG A 257 4.76 1.60 -22.37
CA ARG A 257 4.32 2.99 -22.28
C ARG A 257 4.58 3.55 -20.89
#